data_AF-A0A139CRE3-F1
#
_entry.id   AF-A0A139CRE3-F1
#
_cell.length_a   1.000
_cell.length_b   1.000
_cell.length_c   1.000
_cell.angle_alpha   90.00
_cell.angle_beta   90.00
_cell.angle_gamma   90.00
#
_symmetry.space_group_name_H-M   'P 1'
#
loop_
_entity.id
_entity.type
_entity.pdbx_description
1 polymer ?
#
loop_
_entity_poly.entity_id
_entity_poly.type
_entity_poly.pdbx_seq_one_letter_code
_entity_poly.pdbx_strand_id
1 'polypeptide(L)'
;MARNRQHVNYNCKHNIIIHSALRNEDTTNKVRQNNLTNGFRGIFVQKGKYMRCLGLSESHKNISKKTVQNGFYHIENMRVPVVMIDLRSLAMLIALILLLLISFFIDHIYRTTWTYLIVALFTIAILILLFLQSSMKISIDNEKLQMNNPIGKKTLSKDKIQKVAYTENSNYKHRMIQYIVMGISVLIIWGIQISNLYESLSKYGFEDGTNVFIPVFMILVFGFSLYRIHSCSRYQKIIKIDIDPGEIKIYPENEHKYQILKDRLDFLMNSS
;
A
#
# COMPACT_ATOMS: atom_id res chain seq x y z
N MET A 1 -21.99 -46.19 -32.33
CA MET A 1 -22.39 -45.87 -30.93
C MET A 1 -22.35 -44.36 -30.73
N ALA A 2 -23.48 -43.68 -30.90
CA ALA A 2 -23.61 -42.23 -30.75
C ALA A 2 -24.24 -41.91 -29.39
N ARG A 3 -23.60 -41.03 -28.58
CA ARG A 3 -24.12 -40.58 -27.29
C ARG A 3 -24.98 -39.32 -27.48
N ASN A 4 -26.27 -39.48 -27.20
CA ASN A 4 -27.26 -38.43 -27.01
C ASN A 4 -26.86 -37.50 -25.84
N ARG A 5 -26.82 -36.19 -26.07
CA ARG A 5 -26.82 -35.17 -25.00
C ARG A 5 -28.20 -34.52 -24.98
N GLN A 6 -28.95 -34.75 -23.91
CA GLN A 6 -30.17 -34.03 -23.61
C GLN A 6 -29.80 -32.67 -23.00
N HIS A 7 -30.23 -31.58 -23.66
CA HIS A 7 -30.25 -30.25 -23.07
C HIS A 7 -31.57 -30.07 -22.31
N VAL A 8 -31.49 -29.96 -20.99
CA VAL A 8 -32.61 -29.56 -20.14
C VAL A 8 -32.65 -28.03 -20.10
N ASN A 9 -33.72 -27.45 -20.62
CA ASN A 9 -33.94 -26.01 -20.69
C ASN A 9 -34.91 -25.59 -19.57
N TYR A 10 -34.41 -24.99 -18.50
CA TYR A 10 -35.26 -24.49 -17.41
C TYR A 10 -35.77 -23.09 -17.75
N ASN A 11 -37.05 -23.01 -18.09
CA ASN A 11 -37.75 -21.78 -18.43
C ASN A 11 -38.37 -21.19 -17.15
N CYS A 12 -37.68 -20.25 -16.50
CA CYS A 12 -38.16 -19.60 -15.27
C CYS A 12 -38.91 -18.30 -15.62
N LYS A 13 -40.24 -18.38 -15.79
CA LYS A 13 -41.13 -17.21 -15.86
C LYS A 13 -41.35 -16.65 -14.45
N HIS A 14 -40.72 -15.53 -14.11
CA HIS A 14 -41.12 -14.72 -12.96
C HIS A 14 -42.08 -13.62 -13.42
N ASN A 15 -43.36 -13.75 -13.06
CA ASN A 15 -44.32 -12.65 -13.13
C ASN A 15 -44.02 -11.67 -11.98
N ILE A 16 -43.57 -10.46 -12.32
CA ILE A 16 -43.48 -9.36 -11.36
C ILE A 16 -44.78 -8.55 -11.49
N ILE A 17 -45.64 -8.67 -10.47
CA ILE A 17 -46.79 -7.79 -10.27
C ILE A 17 -46.26 -6.51 -9.64
N ILE A 18 -46.30 -5.40 -10.37
CA ILE A 18 -45.97 -4.07 -9.85
C ILE A 18 -47.28 -3.38 -9.44
N HIS A 19 -47.50 -3.24 -8.13
CA HIS A 19 -48.50 -2.32 -7.60
C HIS A 19 -48.01 -0.88 -7.79
N SER A 20 -48.65 -0.14 -8.69
CA SER A 20 -48.48 1.30 -8.83
C SER A 20 -49.32 2.04 -7.79
N ALA A 21 -48.68 2.62 -6.78
CA ALA A 21 -49.27 3.68 -5.97
C ALA A 21 -48.97 5.02 -6.65
N LEU A 22 -49.97 5.59 -7.31
CA LEU A 22 -49.94 6.94 -7.87
C LEU A 22 -50.20 7.96 -6.76
N ARG A 23 -49.23 8.85 -6.51
CA ARG A 23 -49.47 10.15 -5.86
C ARG A 23 -49.12 11.21 -6.90
N ASN A 24 -50.15 11.99 -7.27
CA ASN A 24 -50.11 13.07 -8.23
C ASN A 24 -49.08 14.13 -7.84
N GLU A 25 -48.24 14.53 -8.81
CA GLU A 25 -47.79 15.91 -8.97
C GLU A 25 -47.34 16.12 -10.42
N ASP A 26 -47.96 17.09 -11.07
CA ASP A 26 -47.80 17.47 -12.47
C ASP A 26 -46.36 17.88 -12.79
N THR A 27 -45.69 17.14 -13.67
CA THR A 27 -44.73 17.70 -14.63
C THR A 27 -44.64 16.79 -15.85
N THR A 28 -44.92 17.36 -17.02
CA THR A 28 -44.90 16.72 -18.35
C THR A 28 -43.49 16.29 -18.75
N ASN A 29 -43.06 15.11 -18.29
CA ASN A 29 -41.87 14.44 -18.82
C ASN A 29 -42.29 13.32 -19.78
N LYS A 30 -41.96 13.48 -21.08
CA LYS A 30 -42.11 12.44 -22.10
C LYS A 30 -41.20 11.26 -21.75
N VAL A 31 -41.76 10.19 -21.19
CA VAL A 31 -41.07 8.91 -21.02
C VAL A 31 -41.14 8.17 -22.35
N ARG A 32 -40.03 8.15 -23.09
CA ARG A 32 -39.88 7.31 -24.29
C ARG A 32 -39.31 5.96 -23.87
N GLN A 33 -40.14 4.92 -23.83
CA GLN A 33 -39.68 3.55 -23.66
C GLN A 33 -39.17 3.04 -25.00
N ASN A 34 -37.84 2.94 -25.14
CA ASN A 34 -37.24 2.23 -26.27
C ASN A 34 -37.06 0.76 -25.86
N ASN A 35 -37.85 -0.12 -26.46
CA ASN A 35 -37.66 -1.56 -26.35
C ASN A 35 -36.43 -1.96 -27.18
N LEU A 36 -35.27 -1.99 -26.54
CA LEU A 36 -34.11 -2.71 -27.07
C LEU A 36 -34.30 -4.19 -26.77
N THR A 37 -34.47 -4.97 -27.84
CA THR A 37 -34.37 -6.43 -27.85
C THR A 37 -32.94 -6.84 -27.49
N ASN A 38 -32.68 -6.91 -26.18
CA ASN A 38 -31.74 -7.80 -25.50
C ASN A 38 -31.56 -7.33 -24.05
N GLY A 39 -32.33 -7.93 -23.13
CA GLY A 39 -31.95 -8.17 -21.73
C GLY A 39 -31.63 -7.01 -20.78
N PHE A 40 -31.63 -5.74 -21.18
CA PHE A 40 -31.32 -4.61 -20.30
C PHE A 40 -32.40 -3.53 -20.35
N ARG A 41 -33.25 -3.48 -19.32
CA ARG A 41 -34.14 -2.35 -19.05
C ARG A 41 -33.37 -1.29 -18.24
N GLY A 42 -32.81 -0.30 -18.91
CA GLY A 42 -32.38 0.95 -18.29
C GLY A 42 -33.49 1.99 -18.33
N ILE A 43 -33.83 2.60 -17.20
CA ILE A 43 -34.74 3.75 -17.15
C ILE A 43 -33.89 5.00 -17.33
N PHE A 44 -34.07 5.71 -18.45
CA PHE A 44 -33.42 6.99 -18.70
C PHE A 44 -34.40 8.12 -18.38
N VAL A 45 -34.05 8.97 -17.41
CA VAL A 45 -34.81 10.19 -17.10
C VAL A 45 -34.03 11.37 -17.65
N GLN A 46 -34.61 12.05 -18.64
CA GLN A 46 -34.00 13.22 -19.27
C GLN A 46 -34.45 14.49 -18.53
N LYS A 47 -33.56 15.11 -17.76
CA LYS A 47 -33.73 16.47 -17.21
C LYS A 47 -32.59 17.36 -17.74
N GLY A 48 -32.88 18.20 -18.74
CA GLY A 48 -31.92 19.16 -19.29
C GLY A 48 -30.76 18.57 -20.10
N LYS A 49 -29.72 19.37 -20.37
CA LYS A 49 -28.58 19.09 -21.27
C LYS A 49 -27.60 17.99 -20.79
N TYR A 50 -27.91 17.29 -19.71
CA TYR A 50 -27.05 16.24 -19.16
C TYR A 50 -27.84 14.95 -18.96
N MET A 51 -27.43 13.88 -19.64
CA MET A 51 -27.90 12.52 -19.36
C MET A 51 -27.16 12.01 -18.11
N ARG A 52 -27.90 11.69 -17.06
CA ARG A 52 -27.38 11.01 -15.87
C ARG A 52 -27.86 9.56 -15.89
N CYS A 53 -26.94 8.61 -16.05
CA CYS A 53 -27.25 7.19 -15.94
C CYS A 53 -27.53 6.84 -14.47
N LEU A 54 -28.81 6.71 -14.11
CA LEU A 54 -29.23 6.11 -12.85
C LEU A 54 -29.42 4.61 -13.09
N GLY A 55 -28.31 3.88 -13.05
CA GLY A 55 -28.30 2.42 -13.22
C GLY A 55 -27.41 1.76 -12.19
N LEU A 56 -28.03 0.91 -11.36
CA LEU A 56 -27.43 -0.18 -10.58
C LEU A 56 -26.68 0.21 -9.28
N SER A 57 -27.41 0.61 -8.24
CA SER A 57 -26.89 0.74 -6.87
C SER A 57 -27.65 -0.08 -5.81
N GLU A 58 -28.24 -1.22 -6.19
CA GLU A 58 -28.83 -2.14 -5.20
C GLU A 58 -28.40 -3.61 -5.38
N SER A 59 -28.11 -4.06 -6.60
CA SER A 59 -27.62 -5.44 -6.83
C SER A 59 -26.23 -5.70 -6.23
N HIS A 60 -25.31 -4.73 -6.27
CA HIS A 60 -23.99 -4.86 -5.64
C HIS A 60 -24.03 -4.81 -4.10
N LYS A 61 -25.05 -4.16 -3.51
CA LYS A 61 -25.20 -4.09 -2.05
C LYS A 61 -25.66 -5.44 -1.46
N ASN A 62 -26.45 -6.20 -2.22
CA ASN A 62 -26.93 -7.51 -1.78
C ASN A 62 -25.95 -8.65 -2.08
N ILE A 63 -25.13 -8.57 -3.13
CA ILE A 63 -24.02 -9.52 -3.34
C ILE A 63 -22.94 -9.34 -2.27
N SER A 64 -22.66 -8.09 -1.85
CA SER A 64 -21.74 -7.78 -0.75
C SER A 64 -22.26 -8.25 0.62
N LYS A 65 -23.58 -8.41 0.82
CA LYS A 65 -24.12 -8.96 2.08
C LYS A 65 -24.26 -10.48 2.07
N LYS A 66 -24.50 -11.10 0.91
CA LYS A 66 -24.69 -12.56 0.81
C LYS A 66 -23.39 -13.37 0.72
N THR A 67 -22.27 -12.74 0.39
CA THR A 67 -20.93 -13.38 0.44
C THR A 67 -20.24 -13.28 1.81
N VAL A 68 -20.81 -12.53 2.75
CA VAL A 68 -20.26 -12.35 4.11
C VAL A 68 -20.67 -13.46 5.07
N GLN A 69 -21.68 -14.27 4.74
CA GLN A 69 -22.23 -15.23 5.70
C GLN A 69 -21.64 -16.66 5.68
N ASN A 70 -20.93 -17.12 4.64
CA ASN A 70 -20.56 -18.54 4.53
C ASN A 70 -19.11 -18.84 4.07
N GLY A 71 -18.16 -17.93 4.27
CA GLY A 71 -16.75 -18.22 3.99
C GLY A 71 -15.85 -17.54 4.99
N PHE A 72 -15.29 -18.31 5.92
CA PHE A 72 -14.13 -17.88 6.70
C PHE A 72 -13.00 -17.54 5.72
N TYR A 73 -12.87 -16.28 5.33
CA TYR A 73 -11.71 -15.83 4.57
C TYR A 73 -10.50 -15.82 5.50
N HIS A 74 -9.77 -16.93 5.51
CA HIS A 74 -8.42 -16.95 6.03
C HIS A 74 -7.61 -15.95 5.19
N ILE A 75 -7.13 -14.86 5.80
CA ILE A 75 -6.24 -13.93 5.10
C ILE A 75 -4.90 -14.63 4.97
N GLU A 76 -4.65 -15.20 3.80
CA GLU A 76 -3.37 -15.81 3.49
C GLU A 76 -2.51 -14.83 2.68
N ASN A 77 -1.34 -14.47 3.22
CA ASN A 77 -0.25 -13.80 2.51
C ASN A 77 -0.61 -12.45 1.85
N MET A 78 -1.37 -11.61 2.55
CA MET A 78 -1.71 -10.29 2.06
C MET A 78 -0.49 -9.35 2.13
N ARG A 79 -0.07 -8.79 1.00
CA ARG A 79 1.01 -7.80 0.97
C ARG A 79 0.49 -6.44 1.42
N VAL A 80 1.03 -5.95 2.52
CA VAL A 80 0.68 -4.67 3.13
C VAL A 80 1.92 -4.06 3.76
N PRO A 81 2.23 -2.77 3.56
CA PRO A 81 3.33 -2.14 4.27
C PRO A 81 3.04 -2.14 5.78
N VAL A 82 3.95 -2.76 6.52
CA VAL A 82 3.94 -2.79 7.99
C VAL A 82 5.13 -1.99 8.48
N VAL A 83 4.90 -1.20 9.52
CA VAL A 83 5.94 -0.49 10.25
C VAL A 83 5.87 -0.94 11.70
N MET A 84 6.99 -1.44 12.18
CA MET A 84 7.19 -1.82 13.57
C MET A 84 8.59 -1.37 13.95
N ILE A 85 8.70 -0.69 15.09
CA ILE A 85 9.99 -0.25 15.61
C ILE A 85 10.54 -1.41 16.44
N ASP A 86 11.26 -2.30 15.76
CA ASP A 86 12.01 -3.38 16.40
C ASP A 86 13.47 -2.96 16.59
N LEU A 87 14.16 -3.62 17.53
CA LEU A 87 15.62 -3.49 17.72
C LEU A 87 16.39 -3.70 16.40
N ARG A 88 15.89 -4.57 15.51
CA ARG A 88 16.46 -4.83 14.17
C ARG A 88 16.40 -3.60 13.27
N SER A 89 15.26 -2.92 13.20
CA SER A 89 15.15 -1.66 12.43
C SER A 89 16.02 -0.56 13.03
N LEU A 90 16.13 -0.51 14.36
CA LEU A 90 17.02 0.45 15.04
C LEU A 90 18.49 0.18 14.72
N ALA A 91 18.93 -1.08 14.76
CA ALA A 91 20.30 -1.47 14.41
C ALA A 91 20.64 -1.11 12.96
N MET A 92 19.71 -1.31 12.02
CA MET A 92 19.92 -0.91 10.62
C MET A 92 19.98 0.61 10.44
N LEU A 93 19.19 1.38 11.20
CA LEU A 93 19.29 2.84 11.18
C LEU A 93 20.66 3.32 11.70
N ILE A 94 21.13 2.75 12.82
CA ILE A 94 22.45 3.05 13.38
C ILE A 94 23.55 2.68 12.39
N ALA A 95 23.46 1.50 11.75
CA ALA A 95 24.42 1.08 10.74
C ALA A 95 24.47 2.05 9.54
N LEU A 96 23.31 2.55 9.08
CA LEU A 96 23.23 3.53 8.01
C LEU A 96 23.90 4.86 8.41
N ILE A 97 23.68 5.34 9.64
CA ILE A 97 24.28 6.57 10.16
C ILE A 97 25.80 6.43 10.28
N LEU A 98 26.28 5.32 10.85
CA LEU A 98 27.72 5.04 10.96
C LEU A 98 28.38 4.95 9.59
N LEU A 99 27.73 4.30 8.62
CA LEU A 99 28.24 4.21 7.26
C LEU A 99 28.33 5.57 6.58
N LEU A 100 27.34 6.44 6.79
CA LEU A 100 27.36 7.81 6.29
C LEU A 100 28.51 8.62 6.94
N LEU A 101 28.74 8.43 8.24
CA LEU A 101 29.85 9.07 8.95
C LEU A 101 31.21 8.59 8.40
N ILE A 102 31.39 7.28 8.25
CA ILE A 102 32.60 6.71 7.63
C ILE A 102 32.80 7.28 6.23
N SER A 103 31.73 7.35 5.42
CA SER A 103 31.79 7.88 4.05
C SER A 103 32.20 9.35 4.00
N PHE A 104 31.87 10.14 5.03
CA PHE A 104 32.28 11.55 5.13
C PHE A 104 33.76 11.70 5.50
N PHE A 105 34.27 10.83 6.38
CA PHE A 105 35.67 10.89 6.83
C PHE A 105 36.65 10.09 5.96
N ILE A 106 36.17 9.25 5.05
CA ILE A 106 37.02 8.38 4.22
C ILE A 106 38.04 9.18 3.40
N ASP A 107 37.62 10.34 2.89
CA ASP A 107 38.46 11.25 2.09
C ASP A 107 39.61 11.84 2.91
N HIS A 108 39.43 11.98 4.23
CA HIS A 108 40.44 12.53 5.14
C HIS A 108 41.38 11.47 5.72
N ILE A 109 40.96 10.20 5.78
CA ILE A 109 41.71 9.14 6.48
C ILE A 109 42.37 8.18 5.48
N TYR A 110 41.66 7.69 4.46
CA TYR A 110 42.16 6.67 3.53
C TYR A 110 41.51 6.78 2.14
N ARG A 111 42.17 7.53 1.25
CA ARG A 111 41.77 7.69 -0.15
C ARG A 111 42.28 6.54 -1.01
N THR A 112 41.65 5.37 -0.90
CA THR A 112 41.95 4.22 -1.79
C THR A 112 40.68 3.68 -2.43
N THR A 113 40.75 3.30 -3.71
CA THR A 113 39.63 2.73 -4.48
C THR A 113 38.96 1.54 -3.77
N TRP A 114 39.75 0.72 -3.07
CA TRP A 114 39.26 -0.42 -2.30
C TRP A 114 38.36 -0.01 -1.14
N THR A 115 38.70 1.07 -0.43
CA THR A 115 37.87 1.56 0.67
C THR A 115 36.50 2.01 0.17
N TYR A 116 36.43 2.76 -0.94
CA TYR A 116 35.16 3.17 -1.54
C TYR A 116 34.34 1.99 -2.04
N LEU A 117 34.98 0.99 -2.65
CA LEU A 117 34.31 -0.23 -3.10
C LEU A 117 33.68 -0.99 -1.92
N ILE A 118 34.41 -1.15 -0.81
CA ILE A 118 33.91 -1.80 0.40
C ILE A 118 32.70 -1.04 0.97
N VAL A 119 32.79 0.29 1.08
CA VAL A 119 31.68 1.12 1.55
C VAL A 119 30.46 0.99 0.63
N ALA A 120 30.66 0.97 -0.68
CA ALA A 120 29.58 0.78 -1.65
C ALA A 120 28.91 -0.60 -1.51
N LEU A 121 29.68 -1.67 -1.29
CA LEU A 121 29.15 -3.01 -1.07
C LEU A 121 28.33 -3.09 0.23
N PHE A 122 28.84 -2.54 1.33
CA PHE A 122 28.10 -2.48 2.60
C PHE A 122 26.80 -1.67 2.48
N THR A 123 26.86 -0.57 1.73
CA THR A 123 25.71 0.27 1.42
C THR A 123 24.62 -0.53 0.71
N ILE A 124 24.98 -1.20 -0.40
CA ILE A 124 24.05 -2.00 -1.19
C ILE A 124 23.45 -3.11 -0.32
N ALA A 125 24.27 -3.77 0.50
CA ALA A 125 23.80 -4.80 1.42
C ALA A 125 22.76 -4.27 2.42
N ILE A 126 23.02 -3.11 3.05
CA ILE A 126 22.08 -2.47 3.99
C ILE A 126 20.78 -2.09 3.28
N LEU A 127 20.85 -1.51 2.08
CA LEU A 127 19.67 -1.14 1.30
C LEU A 127 18.83 -2.36 0.91
N ILE A 128 19.47 -3.46 0.51
CA ILE A 128 18.78 -4.73 0.24
C ILE A 128 18.08 -5.23 1.50
N LEU A 129 18.76 -5.21 2.65
CA LEU A 129 18.16 -5.64 3.92
C LEU A 129 16.96 -4.76 4.32
N LEU A 130 17.06 -3.43 4.16
CA LEU A 130 15.96 -2.49 4.40
C LEU A 130 14.79 -2.75 3.43
N PHE A 131 15.08 -3.01 2.16
CA PHE A 131 14.05 -3.34 1.16
C PHE A 131 13.34 -4.66 1.51
N LEU A 132 14.09 -5.70 1.85
CA LEU A 132 13.53 -6.98 2.26
C LEU A 132 12.71 -6.85 3.55
N GLN A 133 13.13 -6.03 4.52
CA GLN A 133 12.35 -5.77 5.73
C GLN A 133 11.04 -5.02 5.41
N SER A 134 11.05 -4.11 4.44
CA SER A 134 9.87 -3.34 4.05
C SER A 134 8.79 -4.18 3.35
N SER A 135 9.19 -5.31 2.73
CA SER A 135 8.29 -6.23 2.04
C SER A 135 7.68 -7.25 2.99
N MET A 136 6.77 -6.79 3.85
CA MET A 136 6.03 -7.67 4.76
C MET A 136 4.77 -8.23 4.11
N LYS A 137 4.47 -9.51 4.39
CA LYS A 137 3.20 -10.15 4.13
C LYS A 137 2.51 -10.46 5.46
N ILE A 138 1.24 -10.12 5.56
CA ILE A 138 0.43 -10.40 6.75
C ILE A 138 -0.47 -11.59 6.45
N SER A 139 -0.55 -12.53 7.37
CA SER A 139 -1.59 -13.55 7.41
C SER A 139 -2.23 -13.59 8.78
N ILE A 140 -3.56 -13.63 8.82
CA ILE A 140 -4.34 -13.57 10.06
C ILE A 140 -5.16 -14.85 10.20
N ASP A 141 -4.72 -15.69 11.12
CA ASP A 141 -5.40 -16.92 11.53
C ASP A 141 -6.31 -16.63 12.73
N ASN A 142 -7.15 -17.59 13.13
CA ASN A 142 -8.13 -17.44 14.22
C ASN A 142 -7.48 -17.18 15.59
N GLU A 143 -6.22 -17.54 15.77
CA GLU A 143 -5.51 -17.46 17.07
C GLU A 143 -4.25 -16.59 17.02
N LYS A 144 -3.73 -16.30 15.82
CA LYS A 144 -2.42 -15.68 15.64
C LYS A 144 -2.37 -14.74 14.45
N LEU A 145 -1.68 -13.63 14.65
CA LEU A 145 -1.26 -12.72 13.60
C LEU A 145 0.15 -13.10 13.16
N GLN A 146 0.34 -13.51 11.91
CA GLN A 146 1.68 -13.77 11.38
C GLN A 146 2.10 -12.67 10.41
N MET A 147 3.31 -12.18 10.61
CA MET A 147 4.01 -11.27 9.71
C MET A 147 5.19 -12.03 9.11
N ASN A 148 5.13 -12.28 7.81
CA ASN A 148 6.15 -12.99 7.08
C ASN A 148 6.94 -12.02 6.22
N ASN A 149 8.24 -11.95 6.47
CA ASN A 149 9.19 -11.19 5.68
C ASN A 149 10.19 -12.16 5.04
N PRO A 150 10.84 -11.79 3.92
CA PRO A 150 11.92 -12.57 3.33
C PRO A 150 13.05 -12.90 4.32
N ILE A 151 13.27 -12.05 5.33
CA ILE A 151 14.32 -12.22 6.36
C ILE A 151 13.86 -13.15 7.50
N GLY A 152 12.56 -13.37 7.66
CA GLY A 152 12.04 -14.22 8.72
C GLY A 152 10.56 -14.02 9.02
N LYS A 153 10.02 -14.95 9.81
CA LYS A 153 8.62 -14.95 10.25
C LYS A 153 8.52 -14.46 11.69
N LYS A 154 7.60 -13.54 11.96
CA LYS A 154 7.21 -13.10 13.31
C LYS A 154 5.76 -13.49 13.53
N THR A 155 5.51 -14.31 14.54
CA THR A 155 4.16 -14.74 14.94
C THR A 155 3.79 -14.06 16.25
N LEU A 156 2.64 -13.41 16.27
CA LEU A 156 2.08 -12.75 17.44
C LEU A 156 0.81 -13.49 17.85
N SER A 157 0.80 -14.04 19.08
CA SER A 157 -0.40 -14.63 19.68
C SER A 157 -1.42 -13.54 19.99
N LYS A 158 -2.71 -13.89 19.95
CA LYS A 158 -3.81 -13.02 20.37
C LYS A 158 -3.56 -12.40 21.76
N ASP A 159 -2.99 -13.17 22.69
CA ASP A 159 -2.77 -12.74 24.09
C ASP A 159 -1.79 -11.56 24.23
N LYS A 160 -0.96 -11.32 23.19
CA LYS A 160 0.00 -10.22 23.17
C LYS A 160 -0.58 -8.93 22.59
N ILE A 161 -1.79 -9.00 22.02
CA ILE A 161 -2.48 -7.84 21.44
C ILE A 161 -3.30 -7.19 22.55
N GLN A 162 -2.84 -6.04 23.02
CA GLN A 162 -3.57 -5.29 24.05
C GLN A 162 -4.76 -4.52 23.45
N LYS A 163 -4.55 -3.90 22.28
CA LYS A 163 -5.54 -3.03 21.67
C LYS A 163 -5.34 -2.93 20.15
N VAL A 164 -6.46 -2.83 19.43
CA VAL A 164 -6.49 -2.46 18.02
C VAL A 164 -7.18 -1.10 17.89
N ALA A 165 -6.52 -0.14 17.26
CA ALA A 165 -7.04 1.21 17.03
C ALA A 165 -7.04 1.55 15.53
N TYR A 166 -8.12 2.18 15.09
CA TYR A 166 -8.31 2.63 13.71
C TYR A 166 -8.14 4.14 13.66
N THR A 167 -7.06 4.62 13.05
CA THR A 167 -6.73 6.06 13.03
C THR A 167 -6.51 6.57 11.61
N GLU A 168 -6.62 7.88 11.44
CA GLU A 168 -6.26 8.53 10.18
C GLU A 168 -4.76 8.45 9.92
N ASN A 169 -4.40 8.35 8.64
CA ASN A 169 -3.03 8.30 8.18
C ASN A 169 -2.47 9.72 8.02
N SER A 170 -1.66 10.16 8.97
CA SER A 170 -0.95 11.44 8.87
C SER A 170 -0.05 11.51 7.62
N ASN A 171 0.55 10.39 7.19
CA ASN A 171 1.39 10.35 5.98
C ASN A 171 0.57 10.57 4.71
N TYR A 172 -0.71 10.18 4.69
CA TYR A 172 -1.59 10.49 3.57
C TYR A 172 -1.89 12.00 3.52
N LYS A 173 -2.24 12.59 4.66
CA LYS A 173 -2.58 14.02 4.78
C LYS A 173 -1.42 14.92 4.38
N HIS A 174 -0.21 14.60 4.82
CA HIS A 174 0.99 15.42 4.59
C HIS A 174 1.85 14.94 3.41
N ARG A 175 1.33 14.04 2.56
CA ARG A 175 2.08 13.42 1.46
C ARG A 175 2.77 14.43 0.54
N MET A 176 2.06 15.50 0.16
CA MET A 176 2.63 16.52 -0.72
C MET A 176 3.79 17.27 -0.05
N ILE A 177 3.62 17.65 1.23
CA ILE A 177 4.67 18.32 2.00
C ILE A 177 5.88 17.40 2.13
N GLN A 178 5.67 16.12 2.42
CA GLN A 178 6.76 15.13 2.50
C GLN A 178 7.53 15.03 1.18
N TYR A 179 6.85 15.00 0.03
CA TYR A 179 7.53 14.99 -1.27
C TYR A 179 8.27 16.29 -1.56
N ILE A 180 7.70 17.45 -1.21
CA ILE A 180 8.37 18.76 -1.39
C ILE A 180 9.63 18.83 -0.54
N VAL A 181 9.53 18.52 0.76
CA VAL A 181 10.67 18.52 1.68
C VAL A 181 11.75 17.57 1.18
N MET A 182 11.37 16.36 0.75
CA MET A 182 12.35 15.40 0.25
C MET A 182 12.96 15.83 -1.09
N GLY A 183 12.17 16.39 -2.00
CA GLY A 183 12.66 16.95 -3.26
C GLY A 183 13.67 18.07 -3.04
N ILE A 184 13.37 19.02 -2.16
CA ILE A 184 14.30 20.11 -1.78
C ILE A 184 15.57 19.53 -1.15
N SER A 185 15.45 18.56 -0.24
CA SER A 185 16.62 17.94 0.41
C SER A 185 17.55 17.28 -0.61
N VAL A 186 17.00 16.61 -1.63
CA VAL A 186 17.80 16.02 -2.70
C VAL A 186 18.46 17.06 -3.55
N LEU A 187 17.76 18.14 -3.94
CA LEU A 187 18.35 19.20 -4.73
C LEU A 187 19.54 19.86 -4.02
N ILE A 188 19.43 20.08 -2.70
CA ILE A 188 20.53 20.61 -1.88
C ILE A 188 21.71 19.63 -1.87
N ILE A 189 21.46 18.35 -1.55
CA ILE A 189 22.51 17.34 -1.50
C ILE A 189 23.18 17.20 -2.87
N TRP A 190 22.39 17.13 -3.95
CA TRP A 190 22.91 17.06 -5.32
C TRP A 190 23.72 18.30 -5.70
N GLY A 191 23.26 19.49 -5.33
CA GLY A 191 23.99 20.73 -5.57
C GLY A 191 25.37 20.73 -4.90
N ILE A 192 25.43 20.31 -3.63
CA ILE A 192 26.70 20.16 -2.89
C ILE A 192 27.60 19.13 -3.58
N GLN A 193 27.06 17.98 -3.99
CA GLN A 193 27.83 16.93 -4.65
C GLN A 193 28.39 17.38 -6.00
N ILE A 194 27.60 18.07 -6.84
CA ILE A 194 28.07 18.62 -8.11
C ILE A 194 29.17 19.67 -7.87
N SER A 195 28.99 20.55 -6.89
CA SER A 195 30.00 21.56 -6.54
C SER A 195 31.31 20.92 -6.11
N ASN A 196 31.26 19.91 -5.25
CA ASN A 196 32.43 19.18 -4.79
C ASN A 196 33.11 18.42 -5.93
N LEU A 197 32.33 17.82 -6.83
CA LEU A 197 32.87 17.13 -8.01
C LEU A 197 33.56 18.12 -8.96
N TYR A 198 32.96 19.29 -9.20
CA TYR A 198 33.55 20.34 -10.03
C TYR A 198 34.85 20.88 -9.42
N GLU A 199 34.87 21.16 -8.12
CA GLU A 199 36.07 21.59 -7.40
C GLU A 199 37.15 20.52 -7.45
N SER A 200 36.79 19.24 -7.24
CA SER A 200 37.75 18.14 -7.32
C SER A 200 38.34 17.98 -8.72
N LEU A 201 37.51 18.05 -9.78
CA LEU A 201 37.96 17.92 -11.16
C LEU A 201 38.87 19.08 -11.57
N SER A 202 38.56 20.30 -11.14
CA SER A 202 39.36 21.50 -11.44
C SER A 202 40.69 21.53 -10.69
N LYS A 203 40.74 21.04 -9.43
CA LYS A 203 41.97 21.03 -8.62
C LYS A 203 42.87 19.82 -8.84
N TYR A 204 42.28 18.63 -9.00
CA TYR A 204 43.02 17.36 -8.94
C TYR A 204 42.92 16.52 -10.22
N GLY A 205 42.16 16.98 -11.23
CA GLY A 205 41.98 16.24 -12.48
C GLY A 205 41.11 14.97 -12.32
N PHE A 206 41.10 14.13 -13.35
CA PHE A 206 40.21 12.96 -13.45
C PHE A 206 40.71 11.73 -12.68
N GLU A 207 42.03 11.56 -12.52
CA GLU A 207 42.63 10.36 -11.91
C GLU A 207 42.31 10.21 -10.42
N ASP A 208 41.96 11.32 -9.77
CA ASP A 208 41.67 11.42 -8.35
C ASP A 208 40.16 11.38 -8.02
N GLY A 209 39.33 11.22 -9.06
CA GLY A 209 37.86 11.26 -9.00
C GLY A 209 37.20 10.00 -8.44
N THR A 210 37.71 9.41 -7.36
CA THR A 210 37.12 8.21 -6.72
C THR A 210 35.82 8.49 -5.96
N ASN A 211 35.41 9.76 -5.84
CA ASN A 211 34.28 10.17 -5.02
C ASN A 211 32.89 10.00 -5.67
N VAL A 212 32.82 9.40 -6.86
CA VAL A 212 31.57 9.18 -7.62
C VAL A 212 30.58 8.27 -6.87
N PHE A 213 31.05 7.49 -5.90
CA PHE A 213 30.20 6.58 -5.11
C PHE A 213 29.26 7.30 -4.13
N ILE A 214 29.66 8.45 -3.57
CA ILE A 214 28.83 9.19 -2.62
C ILE A 214 27.53 9.70 -3.30
N PRO A 215 27.57 10.32 -4.50
CA PRO A 215 26.36 10.64 -5.26
C PRO A 215 25.45 9.44 -5.50
N VAL A 216 26.01 8.29 -5.91
CA VAL A 216 25.24 7.07 -6.18
C VAL A 216 24.55 6.55 -4.93
N PHE A 217 25.25 6.53 -3.79
CA PHE A 217 24.67 6.16 -2.49
C PHE A 217 23.46 7.03 -2.13
N MET A 218 23.59 8.35 -2.26
CA MET A 218 22.52 9.29 -1.94
C MET A 218 21.29 9.08 -2.84
N ILE A 219 21.49 8.80 -4.13
CA ILE A 219 20.41 8.46 -5.06
C ILE A 219 19.67 7.19 -4.60
N LEU A 220 20.39 6.16 -4.18
CA LEU A 220 19.79 4.91 -3.74
C LEU A 220 19.01 5.06 -2.43
N VAL A 221 19.58 5.76 -1.43
CA VAL A 221 18.89 6.07 -0.16
C VAL A 221 17.64 6.90 -0.43
N PHE A 222 17.73 7.87 -1.32
CA PHE A 222 16.58 8.67 -1.72
C PHE A 222 15.50 7.84 -2.42
N GLY A 223 15.87 6.99 -3.38
CA GLY A 223 14.95 6.08 -4.06
C GLY A 223 14.22 5.16 -3.09
N PHE A 224 14.94 4.60 -2.12
CA PHE A 224 14.35 3.80 -1.04
C PHE A 224 13.37 4.62 -0.18
N SER A 225 13.75 5.85 0.17
CA SER A 225 12.91 6.75 0.97
C SER A 225 11.62 7.14 0.23
N LEU A 226 11.70 7.42 -1.08
CA LEU A 226 10.54 7.67 -1.94
C LEU A 226 9.62 6.47 -1.98
N TYR A 227 10.19 5.29 -2.19
CA TYR A 227 9.45 4.03 -2.19
C TYR A 227 8.69 3.83 -0.88
N ARG A 228 9.32 4.09 0.27
CA ARG A 228 8.69 3.96 1.59
C ARG A 228 7.58 4.97 1.82
N ILE A 229 7.80 6.25 1.52
CA ILE A 229 6.78 7.30 1.62
C ILE A 229 5.59 6.96 0.71
N HIS A 230 5.85 6.61 -0.54
CA HIS A 230 4.82 6.24 -1.50
C HIS A 230 3.98 5.07 -0.98
N SER A 231 4.62 4.02 -0.49
CA SER A 231 3.93 2.81 0.00
C SER A 231 3.08 3.09 1.24
N CYS A 232 3.56 3.92 2.18
CA CYS A 232 2.84 4.21 3.43
C CYS A 232 1.80 5.34 3.31
N SER A 233 1.74 6.06 2.19
CA SER A 233 0.83 7.19 1.97
C SER A 233 -0.27 6.89 0.95
N ARG A 234 -0.51 5.62 0.62
CA ARG A 234 -1.52 5.24 -0.39
C ARG A 234 -2.96 5.40 0.06
N TYR A 235 -3.21 5.26 1.36
CA TYR A 235 -4.57 5.23 1.90
C TYR A 235 -4.72 6.06 3.17
N GLN A 236 -5.90 6.64 3.33
CA GLN A 236 -6.22 7.63 4.36
C GLN A 236 -6.38 7.07 5.78
N LYS A 237 -6.54 5.76 5.96
CA LYS A 237 -6.69 5.12 7.28
C LYS A 237 -5.57 4.12 7.51
N ILE A 238 -5.16 3.99 8.77
CA ILE A 238 -4.19 3.01 9.25
C ILE A 238 -4.80 2.17 10.37
N ILE A 239 -4.24 0.97 10.54
CA ILE A 239 -4.57 0.08 11.65
C ILE A 239 -3.36 0.05 12.57
N LYS A 240 -3.57 0.42 13.83
CA LYS A 240 -2.57 0.38 14.89
C LYS A 240 -2.88 -0.78 15.81
N ILE A 241 -1.87 -1.59 16.11
CA ILE A 241 -1.98 -2.74 17.01
C ILE A 241 -0.96 -2.51 18.12
N ASP A 242 -1.45 -2.24 19.32
CA ASP A 242 -0.62 -2.07 20.51
C ASP A 242 -0.27 -3.45 21.06
N ILE A 243 1.03 -3.69 21.25
CA ILE A 243 1.58 -4.97 21.72
C ILE A 243 2.50 -4.72 22.91
N ASP A 244 2.67 -5.71 23.77
CA ASP A 244 3.66 -5.63 24.84
C ASP A 244 4.96 -6.38 24.48
N PRO A 245 6.12 -5.70 24.33
CA PRO A 245 6.31 -4.26 24.17
C PRO A 245 6.24 -3.82 22.69
N GLY A 246 5.65 -2.65 22.41
CA GLY A 246 5.72 -1.96 21.13
C GLY A 246 4.38 -1.63 20.44
N GLU A 247 4.47 -1.15 19.19
CA GLU A 247 3.30 -0.81 18.36
C GLU A 247 3.56 -1.30 16.93
N ILE A 248 2.55 -1.93 16.32
CA ILE A 248 2.57 -2.32 14.91
C ILE A 248 1.59 -1.41 14.14
N LYS A 249 2.09 -0.74 13.10
CA LYS A 249 1.29 0.08 12.19
C LYS A 249 1.16 -0.62 10.85
N ILE A 250 -0.07 -0.85 10.42
CA ILE A 250 -0.39 -1.43 9.11
C ILE A 250 -0.96 -0.32 8.22
N TYR A 251 -0.43 -0.22 7.01
CA TYR A 251 -0.79 0.79 6.01
C TYR A 251 -1.47 0.12 4.80
N PRO A 252 -2.81 -0.05 4.80
CA PRO A 252 -3.52 -0.60 3.66
C PRO A 252 -3.28 0.21 2.38
N GLU A 253 -3.35 -0.44 1.23
CA GLU A 253 -3.19 0.27 -0.05
C GLU A 253 -4.51 0.83 -0.59
N ASN A 254 -5.65 0.27 -0.16
CA ASN A 254 -6.99 0.67 -0.60
C ASN A 254 -8.06 0.29 0.44
N GLU A 255 -9.28 0.79 0.24
CA GLU A 255 -10.44 0.54 1.12
C GLU A 255 -10.74 -0.96 1.25
N HIS A 256 -10.72 -1.72 0.16
CA HIS A 256 -10.99 -3.16 0.17
C HIS A 256 -10.01 -3.90 1.10
N LYS A 257 -8.71 -3.61 0.97
CA LYS A 257 -7.68 -4.19 1.84
C LYS A 257 -7.87 -3.79 3.30
N TYR A 258 -8.25 -2.54 3.53
CA TYR A 258 -8.54 -2.03 4.88
C TYR A 258 -9.71 -2.76 5.54
N GLN A 259 -10.84 -2.90 4.84
CA GLN A 259 -12.02 -3.56 5.38
C GLN A 259 -11.75 -5.04 5.70
N ILE A 260 -11.08 -5.77 4.80
CA ILE A 260 -10.69 -7.16 5.04
C ILE A 260 -9.83 -7.30 6.30
N LEU A 261 -8.81 -6.46 6.45
CA LEU A 261 -7.93 -6.49 7.62
C LEU A 261 -8.69 -6.14 8.89
N LYS A 262 -9.55 -5.12 8.82
CA LYS A 262 -10.38 -4.66 9.94
C LYS A 262 -11.31 -5.77 10.41
N ASP A 263 -12.14 -6.31 9.53
CA ASP A 263 -13.13 -7.34 9.87
C ASP A 263 -12.46 -8.56 10.50
N ARG A 264 -11.27 -8.93 9.99
CA ARG A 264 -10.52 -10.07 10.50
C ARG A 264 -9.85 -9.81 11.85
N LEU A 265 -9.34 -8.60 12.07
CA LEU A 265 -8.80 -8.20 13.37
C LEU A 265 -9.90 -8.08 14.42
N ASP A 266 -11.04 -7.49 14.07
CA ASP A 266 -12.21 -7.41 14.96
C ASP A 266 -12.70 -8.83 15.33
N PHE A 267 -12.74 -9.76 14.37
CA PHE A 267 -13.05 -11.16 14.63
C PHE A 267 -12.03 -11.82 15.58
N LEU A 268 -10.73 -11.62 15.34
CA LEU A 268 -9.66 -12.16 16.18
C LEU A 268 -9.78 -11.67 17.63
N MET A 269 -10.16 -10.40 17.83
CA MET A 269 -10.32 -9.83 19.17
C MET A 269 -11.60 -10.32 19.87
N ASN A 270 -12.70 -10.48 19.12
CA ASN A 270 -14.02 -10.84 19.66
C ASN A 270 -14.26 -12.36 19.82
N SER A 271 -13.37 -13.21 19.31
CA SER A 271 -13.50 -14.68 19.38
C SER A 271 -13.18 -15.29 20.76
N SER A 272 -13.53 -14.61 21.85
CA SER A 272 -13.33 -15.10 23.23
C SER A 272 -14.32 -16.20 23.60
#